data_AF-A0A1B8S214-F1
#
_entry.id   AF-A0A1B8S214-F1
#
_cell.length_a   1.000
_cell.length_b   1.000
_cell.length_c   1.000
_cell.angle_alpha   90.00
_cell.angle_beta   90.00
_cell.angle_gamma   90.00
#
_symmetry.space_group_name_H-M   'P 1'
#
loop_
_entity.id
_entity.type
_entity.pdbx_description
1 polymer ?
#
loop_
_entity_poly.entity_id
_entity_poly.type
_entity_poly.pdbx_seq_one_letter_code
_entity_poly.pdbx_strand_id
1 'polypeptide(L)'
;MRFKPWPRHAFTDTERKRAALRRKQRQERENLPLFAEQIAEEQPTEDQIMKERAEQWEAQEVRDRSGRAKKWREARRLIDALPNDERRAVRRAWDCAPYPADPSYLLSVLHSYSQGRIDLKRPPFPLSRTDASGARKGSLFATSELFVTILKARDIAEDPDAFPLAERHAAYHHLQAAASSNKDRTEAMQDRVRASGLFLRLGELDEEIHA
;
A
#
# COMPACT_ATOMS: atom_id res chain seq x y z
N MET A 1 11.39 11.43 2.82
CA MET A 1 11.45 10.11 3.50
C MET A 1 10.08 9.47 3.50
N ARG A 2 10.00 8.37 2.80
CA ARG A 2 8.84 7.49 2.71
C ARG A 2 8.43 6.98 4.09
N PHE A 3 7.12 6.96 4.32
CA PHE A 3 6.49 6.56 5.59
C PHE A 3 5.20 5.80 5.30
N LYS A 4 4.98 4.69 6.00
CA LYS A 4 3.70 3.97 6.00
C LYS A 4 2.89 4.36 7.25
N PRO A 5 1.71 5.00 7.08
CA PRO A 5 0.78 5.26 8.17
C PRO A 5 0.40 3.97 8.91
N TRP A 6 0.20 4.07 10.22
CA TRP A 6 -0.34 2.96 11.00
C TRP A 6 -1.84 2.83 10.68
N PRO A 7 -2.32 1.65 10.24
CA PRO A 7 -3.73 1.46 9.99
C PRO A 7 -4.51 1.50 11.31
N ARG A 8 -5.72 2.08 11.29
CA ARG A 8 -6.58 2.17 12.47
C ARG A 8 -7.77 1.26 12.28
N HIS A 9 -7.94 0.33 13.21
CA HIS A 9 -9.06 -0.61 13.21
C HIS A 9 -9.59 -0.70 14.64
N ALA A 10 -10.88 -0.44 14.83
CA ALA A 10 -11.51 -0.60 16.11
C ALA A 10 -11.76 -2.09 16.40
N PHE A 11 -11.77 -2.47 17.68
CA PHE A 11 -12.26 -3.78 18.07
C PHE A 11 -13.77 -3.85 17.89
N THR A 12 -14.23 -4.66 16.95
CA THR A 12 -15.66 -4.94 16.78
C THR A 12 -16.02 -6.25 17.47
N ASP A 13 -16.94 -6.21 18.43
CA ASP A 13 -17.56 -7.44 18.93
C ASP A 13 -18.45 -8.02 17.83
N THR A 14 -18.29 -9.31 17.56
CA THR A 14 -18.99 -10.00 16.46
C THR A 14 -19.44 -11.36 16.93
N GLU A 15 -20.55 -11.85 16.38
CA GLU A 15 -21.05 -13.19 16.66
C GLU A 15 -19.99 -14.27 16.44
N ARG A 16 -19.14 -14.11 15.42
CA ARG A 16 -18.03 -15.02 15.14
C ARG A 16 -17.01 -15.07 16.28
N LYS A 17 -16.69 -13.93 16.92
CA LYS A 17 -15.77 -13.87 18.08
C LYS A 17 -16.40 -14.51 19.33
N ARG A 18 -17.68 -14.28 19.56
CA ARG A 18 -18.45 -14.90 20.65
C ARG A 18 -18.57 -16.41 20.47
N ALA A 19 -18.92 -16.88 19.27
CA ALA A 19 -18.96 -18.30 18.94
C ALA A 19 -17.58 -18.97 19.10
N ALA A 20 -16.49 -18.29 18.73
CA ALA A 20 -15.13 -18.79 18.97
C ALA A 20 -14.81 -18.90 20.48
N LEU A 21 -15.27 -17.95 21.29
CA LEU A 21 -15.15 -18.04 22.75
C LEU A 21 -15.92 -19.23 23.32
N ARG A 22 -17.18 -19.44 22.92
CA ARG A 22 -17.97 -20.61 23.32
C ARG A 22 -17.28 -21.93 22.99
N ARG A 23 -16.70 -22.04 21.79
CA ARG A 23 -15.93 -23.23 21.40
C ARG A 23 -14.70 -23.43 22.28
N LYS A 24 -13.97 -22.36 22.60
CA LYS A 24 -12.83 -22.40 23.52
C LYS A 24 -13.26 -22.88 24.92
N GLN A 25 -14.31 -22.26 25.47
CA GLN A 25 -14.85 -22.60 26.79
C GLN A 25 -15.40 -24.03 26.87
N ARG A 26 -16.03 -24.52 25.80
CA ARG A 26 -16.43 -25.92 25.67
C ARG A 26 -15.20 -26.84 25.68
N GLN A 27 -14.19 -26.55 24.86
CA GLN A 27 -12.97 -27.35 24.81
C GLN A 27 -12.25 -27.42 26.16
N GLU A 28 -12.20 -26.31 26.90
CA GLU A 28 -11.61 -26.27 28.25
C GLU A 28 -12.31 -27.24 29.22
N ARG A 29 -13.64 -27.30 29.19
CA ARG A 29 -14.42 -28.24 30.01
C ARG A 29 -14.23 -29.69 29.56
N GLU A 30 -14.20 -29.93 28.26
CA GLU A 30 -14.01 -31.28 27.69
C GLU A 30 -12.61 -31.83 27.96
N ASN A 31 -11.59 -30.97 28.05
CA ASN A 31 -10.22 -31.37 28.34
C ASN A 31 -10.01 -31.82 29.79
N LEU A 32 -10.86 -31.35 30.72
CA LEU A 32 -10.77 -31.64 32.16
C LEU A 32 -12.15 -32.07 32.69
N PRO A 33 -12.65 -33.25 32.30
CA PRO A 33 -14.04 -33.65 32.53
C PRO A 33 -14.39 -33.77 34.02
N LEU A 34 -13.44 -34.18 34.87
CA LEU A 34 -13.64 -34.26 36.33
C LEU A 34 -13.89 -32.89 36.98
N PHE A 35 -13.45 -31.81 36.34
CA PHE A 35 -13.60 -30.43 36.81
C PHE A 35 -14.56 -29.62 35.92
N ALA A 36 -15.32 -30.25 35.03
CA ALA A 36 -16.09 -29.54 34.01
C ALA A 36 -17.12 -28.57 34.61
N GLU A 37 -17.76 -28.93 35.72
CA GLU A 37 -18.74 -28.08 36.42
C GLU A 37 -18.05 -26.87 37.08
N GLN A 38 -16.96 -27.11 37.80
CA GLN A 38 -16.16 -26.05 38.42
C GLN A 38 -15.61 -25.07 37.36
N ILE A 39 -15.07 -25.60 36.24
CA ILE A 39 -14.58 -24.78 35.14
C ILE A 39 -15.72 -23.96 34.51
N ALA A 40 -16.93 -24.52 34.39
CA ALA A 40 -18.08 -23.79 33.86
C ALA A 40 -18.49 -22.63 34.78
N GLU A 41 -18.41 -22.81 36.09
CA GLU A 41 -18.72 -21.78 37.09
C GLU A 41 -17.67 -20.66 37.09
N GLU A 42 -16.39 -21.00 36.97
CA GLU A 42 -15.29 -20.03 36.92
C GLU A 42 -15.18 -19.29 35.58
N GLN A 43 -15.81 -19.79 34.52
CA GLN A 43 -15.72 -19.21 33.18
C GLN A 43 -16.41 -17.84 33.11
N PRO A 44 -15.71 -16.77 32.68
CA PRO A 44 -16.31 -15.46 32.54
C PRO A 44 -17.40 -15.41 31.46
N THR A 45 -18.31 -14.45 31.57
CA THR A 45 -19.37 -14.27 30.58
C THR A 45 -18.81 -13.78 29.24
N GLU A 46 -19.54 -14.00 28.16
CA GLU A 46 -19.12 -13.52 26.84
C GLU A 46 -18.90 -12.00 26.82
N ASP A 47 -19.80 -11.25 27.45
CA ASP A 47 -19.74 -9.78 27.50
C ASP A 47 -18.52 -9.30 28.27
N GLN A 48 -18.17 -9.96 29.39
CA GLN A 48 -16.95 -9.66 30.15
C GLN A 48 -15.70 -9.84 29.27
N ILE A 49 -15.57 -11.00 28.61
CA ILE A 49 -14.41 -11.27 27.76
C ILE A 49 -14.34 -10.32 26.55
N MET A 50 -15.47 -10.00 25.93
CA MET A 50 -15.48 -9.07 24.79
C MET A 50 -15.08 -7.66 25.23
N LYS A 51 -15.52 -7.21 26.41
CA LYS A 51 -15.10 -5.93 27.00
C LYS A 51 -13.61 -5.92 27.29
N GLU A 52 -13.08 -6.94 27.99
CA GLU A 52 -11.66 -7.05 28.29
C GLU A 52 -10.80 -7.06 27.02
N ARG A 53 -11.22 -7.78 25.98
CA ARG A 53 -10.53 -7.79 24.69
C ARG A 53 -10.54 -6.43 24.01
N ALA A 54 -11.62 -5.67 24.13
CA ALA A 54 -11.70 -4.32 23.59
C ALA A 54 -10.72 -3.37 24.31
N GLU A 55 -10.68 -3.43 25.64
CA GLU A 55 -9.75 -2.65 26.47
C GLU A 55 -8.28 -3.01 26.17
N GLN A 56 -7.97 -4.32 26.09
CA GLN A 56 -6.65 -4.81 25.72
C GLN A 56 -6.26 -4.38 24.30
N TRP A 57 -7.21 -4.40 23.36
CA TRP A 57 -6.97 -3.96 21.99
C TRP A 57 -6.57 -2.48 21.94
N GLU A 58 -7.30 -1.62 22.64
CA GLU A 58 -7.00 -0.18 22.71
C GLU A 58 -5.63 0.08 23.34
N ALA A 59 -5.35 -0.55 24.48
CA ALA A 59 -4.06 -0.44 25.16
C ALA A 59 -2.91 -0.90 24.26
N GLN A 60 -3.10 -2.00 23.53
CA GLN A 60 -2.12 -2.53 22.60
C GLN A 60 -1.92 -1.59 21.39
N GLU A 61 -2.99 -1.02 20.83
CA GLU A 61 -2.89 -0.05 19.72
C GLU A 61 -2.06 1.17 20.15
N VAL A 62 -2.32 1.72 21.33
CA VAL A 62 -1.56 2.86 21.88
C VAL A 62 -0.09 2.49 22.06
N ARG A 63 0.19 1.32 22.62
CA ARG A 63 1.56 0.82 22.84
C ARG A 63 2.31 0.67 21.53
N ASP A 64 1.72 -0.01 20.54
CA ASP A 64 2.34 -0.27 19.25
C ASP A 64 2.60 1.01 18.47
N ARG A 65 1.65 1.95 18.47
CA ARG A 65 1.81 3.26 17.84
C ARG A 65 2.91 4.07 18.50
N SER A 66 2.96 4.07 19.82
CA SER A 66 3.99 4.77 20.59
C SER A 66 5.37 4.19 20.34
N GLY A 67 5.49 2.85 20.35
CA GLY A 67 6.73 2.14 20.03
C GLY A 67 7.20 2.41 18.61
N ARG A 68 6.28 2.37 17.64
CA ARG A 68 6.58 2.73 16.23
C ARG A 68 7.04 4.18 16.09
N ALA A 69 6.37 5.12 16.76
CA ALA A 69 6.76 6.52 16.75
C ALA A 69 8.14 6.74 17.37
N LYS A 70 8.47 6.03 18.46
CA LYS A 70 9.80 6.04 19.08
C LYS A 70 10.88 5.60 18.08
N LYS A 71 10.69 4.46 17.40
CA LYS A 71 11.61 3.96 16.37
C LYS A 71 11.80 4.95 15.22
N TRP A 72 10.74 5.64 14.79
CA TRP A 72 10.85 6.69 13.78
C TRP A 72 11.70 7.87 14.23
N ARG A 73 11.49 8.35 15.47
CA ARG A 73 12.29 9.45 16.03
C ARG A 73 13.76 9.04 16.17
N GLU A 74 14.01 7.81 16.61
CA GLU A 74 15.35 7.23 16.69
C GLU A 74 16.04 7.20 15.33
N ALA A 75 15.40 6.61 14.31
CA ALA A 75 15.97 6.54 12.97
C ALA A 75 16.27 7.94 12.38
N ARG A 76 15.38 8.92 12.60
CA ARG A 76 15.60 10.31 12.17
C ARG A 76 16.78 10.95 12.90
N ARG A 77 16.90 10.76 14.22
CA ARG A 77 18.06 11.23 15.00
C ARG A 77 19.37 10.66 14.48
N LEU A 78 19.41 9.36 14.17
CA LEU A 78 20.59 8.71 13.58
C LEU A 78 20.96 9.35 12.23
N ILE A 79 19.97 9.58 11.36
CA ILE A 79 20.18 10.21 10.05
C ILE A 79 20.65 11.68 10.20
N ASP A 80 20.06 12.41 11.15
CA ASP A 80 20.38 13.82 11.38
C ASP A 80 21.73 14.01 12.08
N ALA A 81 22.30 12.96 12.67
CA ALA A 81 23.67 12.95 13.18
C ALA A 81 24.73 12.76 12.07
N LEU A 82 24.35 12.27 10.89
CA LEU A 82 25.27 12.05 9.77
C LEU A 82 25.71 13.38 9.10
N PRO A 83 26.90 13.41 8.48
CA PRO A 83 27.31 14.47 7.56
C PRO A 83 26.26 14.76 6.48
N ASN A 84 26.22 16.00 6.00
CA ASN A 84 25.14 16.47 5.12
C ASN A 84 25.03 15.68 3.80
N ASP A 85 26.16 15.25 3.24
CA ASP A 85 26.22 14.45 2.01
C ASP A 85 25.67 13.03 2.25
N GLU A 86 26.09 12.38 3.34
CA GLU A 86 25.60 11.05 3.75
C GLU A 86 24.11 11.10 4.07
N ARG A 87 23.67 12.10 4.83
CA ARG A 87 22.26 12.32 5.16
C ARG A 87 21.39 12.39 3.91
N ARG A 88 21.83 13.13 2.88
CA ARG A 88 21.13 13.22 1.59
C ARG A 88 21.11 11.86 0.88
N ALA A 89 22.24 11.15 0.85
CA ALA A 89 22.33 9.83 0.24
C ALA A 89 21.40 8.81 0.91
N VAL A 90 21.40 8.73 2.25
CA VAL A 90 20.51 7.84 3.01
C VAL A 90 19.05 8.16 2.75
N ARG A 91 18.65 9.44 2.79
CA ARG A 91 17.26 9.85 2.53
C ARG A 91 16.82 9.48 1.10
N ARG A 92 17.69 9.67 0.11
CA ARG A 92 17.45 9.29 -1.29
C ARG A 92 17.32 7.78 -1.43
N ALA A 93 18.27 7.02 -0.89
CA ALA A 93 18.26 5.56 -0.93
C ALA A 93 16.99 5.00 -0.27
N TRP A 94 16.56 5.55 0.87
CA TRP A 94 15.34 5.12 1.55
C TRP A 94 14.05 5.34 0.75
N ASP A 95 13.97 6.46 0.01
CA ASP A 95 12.83 6.77 -0.85
C ASP A 95 12.74 5.85 -2.09
N CYS A 96 13.83 5.14 -2.40
CA CYS A 96 13.92 4.16 -3.49
C CYS A 96 14.01 2.71 -2.99
N ALA A 97 14.09 2.49 -1.68
CA ALA A 97 14.33 1.18 -1.12
C ALA A 97 13.15 0.22 -1.42
N PRO A 98 13.43 -1.05 -1.77
CA PRO A 98 12.41 -2.05 -2.06
C PRO A 98 11.70 -2.58 -0.80
N TYR A 99 12.08 -2.10 0.38
CA TYR A 99 11.51 -2.53 1.66
C TYR A 99 10.23 -1.77 1.99
N PRO A 100 9.35 -2.28 2.87
CA PRO A 100 8.25 -1.50 3.40
C PRO A 100 8.74 -0.22 4.09
N ALA A 101 7.95 0.85 4.03
CA ALA A 101 8.25 2.13 4.67
C ALA A 101 7.99 2.07 6.18
N ASP A 102 8.73 1.19 6.83
CA ASP A 102 8.63 0.80 8.23
C ASP A 102 9.93 1.15 8.96
N PRO A 103 9.85 1.70 10.19
CA PRO A 103 11.04 2.17 10.88
C PRO A 103 11.98 1.02 11.28
N SER A 104 11.49 -0.21 11.45
CA SER A 104 12.35 -1.36 11.81
C SER A 104 13.27 -1.73 10.66
N TYR A 105 12.77 -1.69 9.42
CA TYR A 105 13.59 -1.90 8.22
C TYR A 105 14.60 -0.77 8.03
N LEU A 106 14.18 0.49 8.25
CA LEU A 106 15.09 1.62 8.18
C LEU A 106 16.22 1.51 9.20
N LEU A 107 15.91 1.18 10.45
CA LEU A 107 16.92 1.00 11.50
C LEU A 107 17.89 -0.14 11.15
N SER A 108 17.41 -1.25 10.59
CA SER A 108 18.26 -2.35 10.12
C SER A 108 19.19 -1.93 8.96
N VAL A 109 18.68 -1.14 8.01
CA VAL A 109 19.48 -0.55 6.92
C VAL A 109 20.54 0.40 7.48
N LEU A 110 20.17 1.29 8.42
CA LEU A 110 21.11 2.20 9.06
C LEU A 110 22.19 1.46 9.85
N HIS A 111 21.83 0.38 10.54
CA HIS A 111 22.78 -0.48 11.24
C HIS A 111 23.74 -1.18 10.26
N SER A 112 23.22 -1.70 9.14
CA SER A 112 24.06 -2.31 8.11
C SER A 112 25.00 -1.29 7.46
N TYR A 113 24.54 -0.05 7.30
CA TYR A 113 25.36 1.07 6.81
C TYR A 113 26.46 1.45 7.80
N SER A 114 26.15 1.55 9.09
CA SER A 114 27.15 1.87 10.12
C SER A 114 28.20 0.77 10.31
N GLN A 115 27.84 -0.49 10.00
CA GLN A 115 28.77 -1.62 9.95
C GLN A 115 29.56 -1.71 8.64
N GLY A 116 29.35 -0.81 7.68
CA GLY A 116 30.01 -0.83 6.36
C GLY A 116 29.59 -1.99 5.46
N ARG A 117 28.49 -2.70 5.79
CA ARG A 117 27.99 -3.84 4.99
C ARG A 117 27.29 -3.39 3.72
N ILE A 118 26.76 -2.18 3.72
CA ILE A 118 26.14 -1.54 2.56
C ILE A 118 26.66 -0.11 2.43
N ASP A 119 26.87 0.34 1.20
CA ASP A 119 27.11 1.75 0.90
C ASP A 119 25.81 2.38 0.38
N LEU A 120 25.24 3.32 1.13
CA LEU A 120 24.01 4.01 0.74
C LEU A 120 24.23 5.15 -0.26
N LYS A 121 25.49 5.52 -0.56
CA LYS A 121 25.82 6.36 -1.72
C LYS A 121 25.73 5.56 -3.03
N ARG A 122 25.95 4.25 -2.97
CA ARG A 122 25.83 3.29 -4.08
C ARG A 122 24.98 2.08 -3.66
N PRO A 123 23.67 2.29 -3.43
CA PRO A 123 22.84 1.25 -2.84
C PRO A 123 22.73 0.02 -3.74
N PRO A 124 22.54 -1.18 -3.17
CA PRO A 124 22.46 -2.45 -3.91
C PRO A 124 21.12 -2.63 -4.65
N PHE A 125 20.35 -1.54 -4.83
CA PHE A 125 19.05 -1.55 -5.48
C PHE A 125 18.89 -0.30 -6.37
N PRO A 126 18.04 -0.36 -7.40
CA PRO A 126 17.80 0.78 -8.29
C PRO A 126 17.25 1.99 -7.53
N LEU A 127 17.69 3.18 -7.91
CA LEU A 127 17.19 4.46 -7.36
C LEU A 127 15.83 4.88 -7.97
N SER A 128 14.96 3.91 -8.25
CA SER A 128 13.58 4.12 -8.69
C SER A 128 12.67 4.37 -7.48
N ARG A 129 11.78 5.37 -7.54
CA ARG A 129 10.89 5.69 -6.41
C ARG A 129 9.95 4.51 -6.07
N THR A 130 9.83 4.19 -4.79
CA THR A 130 8.93 3.15 -4.28
C THR A 130 7.74 3.75 -3.52
N ASP A 131 6.63 3.01 -3.45
CA ASP A 131 5.50 3.36 -2.57
C ASP A 131 5.71 2.81 -1.15
N ALA A 132 4.80 3.12 -0.21
CA ALA A 132 4.95 2.74 1.19
C ALA A 132 5.06 1.22 1.46
N SER A 133 4.69 0.36 0.50
CA SER A 133 4.87 -1.09 0.60
C SER A 133 6.27 -1.56 0.19
N GLY A 134 7.03 -0.74 -0.55
CA GLY A 134 8.30 -1.12 -1.16
C GLY A 134 8.15 -1.54 -2.62
N ALA A 135 6.92 -1.69 -3.11
CA ALA A 135 6.67 -1.83 -4.53
C ALA A 135 7.16 -0.58 -5.27
N ARG A 136 7.85 -0.79 -6.39
CA ARG A 136 8.17 0.31 -7.29
C ARG A 136 6.86 1.01 -7.63
N LYS A 137 6.85 2.34 -7.59
CA LYS A 137 5.76 3.05 -8.26
C LYS A 137 5.94 2.70 -9.71
N GLY A 138 5.11 1.75 -10.18
CA GLY A 138 5.01 1.36 -11.58
C GLY A 138 4.98 2.67 -12.33
N SER A 139 6.12 2.96 -12.94
CA SER A 139 6.19 4.06 -13.85
C SER A 139 5.36 3.55 -15.01
N LEU A 140 4.21 4.15 -15.26
CA LEU A 140 3.63 4.12 -16.60
C LEU A 140 4.66 4.55 -17.67
N PHE A 141 5.78 5.12 -17.23
CA PHE A 141 6.93 5.62 -17.96
C PHE A 141 8.19 4.79 -17.64
N ALA A 142 8.06 3.47 -17.40
CA ALA A 142 9.22 2.63 -17.15
C ALA A 142 10.19 2.61 -18.34
N THR A 143 9.67 2.96 -19.52
CA THR A 143 10.39 3.34 -20.73
C THR A 143 9.88 4.71 -21.20
N SER A 144 10.77 5.55 -21.75
CA SER A 144 10.40 6.81 -22.40
C SER A 144 9.34 6.62 -23.49
N GLU A 145 9.40 5.48 -24.18
CA GLU A 145 8.45 5.09 -25.22
C GLU A 145 7.00 5.07 -24.72
N LEU A 146 6.71 4.37 -23.63
CA LEU A 146 5.33 4.27 -23.10
C LEU A 146 4.79 5.63 -22.63
N PHE A 147 5.65 6.52 -22.13
CA PHE A 147 5.25 7.89 -21.79
C PHE A 147 4.83 8.68 -23.02
N VAL A 148 5.66 8.66 -24.06
CA VAL A 148 5.39 9.34 -25.33
C VAL A 148 4.15 8.75 -25.98
N THR A 149 3.96 7.43 -25.93
CA THR A 149 2.74 6.77 -26.42
C THR A 149 1.49 7.21 -25.68
N ILE A 150 1.55 7.35 -24.35
CA ILE A 150 0.40 7.83 -23.56
C ILE A 150 0.12 9.31 -23.83
N LEU A 151 1.15 10.16 -23.97
CA LEU A 151 0.95 11.56 -24.35
C LEU A 151 0.34 11.69 -25.73
N LYS A 152 0.84 10.93 -26.72
CA LYS A 152 0.25 10.88 -28.06
C LYS A 152 -1.20 10.38 -28.01
N ALA A 153 -1.50 9.38 -27.18
CA ALA A 153 -2.86 8.89 -27.02
C ALA A 153 -3.81 9.92 -26.39
N ARG A 154 -3.31 10.81 -25.52
CA ARG A 154 -4.09 11.91 -24.96
C ARG A 154 -4.35 13.01 -25.98
N ASP A 155 -3.35 13.36 -26.77
CA ASP A 155 -3.45 14.31 -27.88
C ASP A 155 -4.51 13.86 -28.91
N ILE A 156 -4.46 12.57 -29.30
CA ILE A 156 -5.49 11.96 -30.15
C ILE A 156 -6.89 12.00 -29.51
N ALA A 157 -6.99 11.93 -28.17
CA ALA A 157 -8.28 12.00 -27.50
C ALA A 157 -8.87 13.43 -27.43
N GLU A 158 -8.05 14.47 -27.61
CA GLU A 158 -8.51 15.87 -27.64
C GLU A 158 -9.13 16.24 -28.99
N ASP A 159 -8.58 15.72 -30.09
CA ASP A 159 -9.15 15.84 -31.44
C ASP A 159 -9.11 14.50 -32.19
N PRO A 160 -10.05 13.58 -31.92
CA PRO A 160 -10.03 12.24 -32.50
C PRO A 160 -10.17 12.22 -34.02
N ASP A 161 -10.90 13.17 -34.59
CA ASP A 161 -11.26 13.16 -36.01
C ASP A 161 -10.08 13.57 -36.91
N ALA A 162 -9.04 14.19 -36.34
CA ALA A 162 -7.79 14.50 -37.03
C ALA A 162 -6.89 13.26 -37.28
N PHE A 163 -7.22 12.09 -36.71
CA PHE A 163 -6.35 10.91 -36.75
C PHE A 163 -7.01 9.67 -37.38
N PRO A 164 -6.22 8.79 -38.02
CA PRO A 164 -6.74 7.54 -38.59
C PRO A 164 -7.44 6.64 -37.55
N LEU A 165 -8.43 5.85 -37.99
CA LEU A 165 -9.18 4.93 -37.12
C LEU A 165 -8.27 3.97 -36.32
N ALA A 166 -7.24 3.42 -36.97
CA ALA A 166 -6.29 2.54 -36.30
C ALA A 166 -5.53 3.22 -35.15
N GLU A 167 -5.16 4.50 -35.31
CA GLU A 167 -4.47 5.27 -34.27
C GLU A 167 -5.40 5.61 -33.10
N ARG A 168 -6.69 5.87 -33.39
CA ARG A 168 -7.72 6.06 -32.36
C ARG A 168 -7.95 4.79 -31.53
N HIS A 169 -8.01 3.61 -32.17
CA HIS A 169 -8.11 2.32 -31.48
C HIS A 169 -6.89 2.05 -30.58
N ALA A 170 -5.68 2.32 -31.09
CA ALA A 170 -4.47 2.20 -30.29
C ALA A 170 -4.48 3.17 -29.10
N ALA A 171 -4.86 4.43 -29.32
CA ALA A 171 -4.96 5.45 -28.29
C ALA A 171 -5.94 5.05 -27.16
N TYR A 172 -7.10 4.50 -27.52
CA TYR A 172 -8.07 3.96 -26.55
C TYR A 172 -7.44 2.92 -25.63
N HIS A 173 -6.77 1.90 -26.19
CA HIS A 173 -6.13 0.85 -25.40
C HIS A 173 -4.99 1.37 -24.52
N HIS A 174 -4.20 2.33 -25.03
CA HIS A 174 -3.14 2.97 -24.26
C HIS A 174 -3.69 3.79 -23.08
N LEU A 175 -4.80 4.50 -23.26
CA LEU A 175 -5.46 5.23 -22.18
C LEU A 175 -6.12 4.32 -21.15
N GLN A 176 -6.68 3.17 -21.55
CA GLN A 176 -7.17 2.15 -20.61
C GLN A 176 -6.04 1.53 -19.77
N ALA A 177 -4.93 1.21 -20.41
CA ALA A 177 -3.73 0.71 -19.72
C ALA A 177 -3.17 1.78 -18.76
N ALA A 178 -3.14 3.05 -19.18
CA ALA A 178 -2.76 4.17 -18.34
C ALA A 178 -3.70 4.29 -17.13
N ALA A 179 -5.01 4.34 -17.34
CA ALA A 179 -6.02 4.47 -16.30
C ALA A 179 -6.03 3.34 -15.26
N SER A 180 -5.66 2.11 -15.65
CA SER A 180 -5.62 0.96 -14.75
C SER A 180 -4.33 0.87 -13.92
N SER A 181 -3.22 1.36 -14.47
CA SER A 181 -1.89 1.26 -13.85
C SER A 181 -1.41 2.58 -13.22
N ASN A 182 -2.06 3.71 -13.50
CA ASN A 182 -1.72 5.01 -12.93
C ASN A 182 -2.02 5.04 -11.41
N LYS A 183 -0.99 5.34 -10.61
CA LYS A 183 -1.15 5.51 -9.16
C LYS A 183 -1.73 6.88 -8.77
N ASP A 184 -1.67 7.88 -9.65
CA ASP A 184 -2.39 9.14 -9.48
C ASP A 184 -3.86 8.93 -9.83
N ARG A 185 -4.72 8.98 -8.81
CA ARG A 185 -6.16 8.71 -8.98
C ARG A 185 -6.86 9.78 -9.81
N THR A 186 -6.41 11.02 -9.74
CA THR A 186 -7.04 12.13 -10.48
C THR A 186 -6.75 11.98 -11.97
N GLU A 187 -5.48 11.75 -12.29
CA GLU A 187 -5.04 11.54 -13.68
C GLU A 187 -5.59 10.22 -14.25
N ALA A 188 -5.62 9.15 -13.45
CA ALA A 188 -6.24 7.88 -13.83
C ALA A 188 -7.72 8.07 -14.21
N MET A 189 -8.44 8.92 -13.47
CA MET A 189 -9.83 9.22 -13.73
C MET A 189 -10.00 10.00 -15.04
N GLN A 190 -9.14 10.99 -15.29
CA GLN A 190 -9.14 11.74 -16.55
C GLN A 190 -8.84 10.85 -17.76
N ASP A 191 -7.87 9.95 -17.65
CA ASP A 191 -7.55 8.99 -18.71
C ASP A 191 -8.71 8.00 -18.97
N ARG A 192 -9.50 7.64 -17.94
CA ARG A 192 -10.75 6.87 -18.17
C ARG A 192 -11.77 7.67 -18.96
N VAL A 193 -11.98 8.94 -18.62
CA VAL A 193 -12.94 9.80 -19.33
C VAL A 193 -12.54 9.94 -20.80
N ARG A 194 -11.25 10.21 -21.06
CA ARG A 194 -10.70 10.26 -22.44
C ARG A 194 -10.91 8.95 -23.20
N ALA A 195 -10.62 7.81 -22.56
CA ALA A 195 -10.83 6.49 -23.17
C ALA A 195 -12.31 6.22 -23.48
N SER A 196 -13.23 6.57 -22.57
CA SER A 196 -14.67 6.44 -22.79
C SER A 196 -15.16 7.34 -23.94
N GLY A 197 -14.66 8.57 -24.04
CA GLY A 197 -14.97 9.47 -25.16
C GLY A 197 -14.53 8.90 -26.50
N LEU A 198 -13.29 8.38 -26.58
CA LEU A 198 -12.81 7.70 -27.78
C LEU A 198 -13.65 6.47 -28.13
N PHE A 199 -14.01 5.64 -27.14
CA PHE A 199 -14.82 4.44 -27.38
C PHE A 199 -16.18 4.76 -28.01
N LEU A 200 -16.87 5.79 -27.52
CA LEU A 200 -18.15 6.23 -28.10
C LEU A 200 -17.97 6.70 -29.55
N ARG A 201 -16.92 7.49 -29.81
CA ARG A 201 -16.61 7.99 -31.15
C ARG A 201 -16.22 6.90 -32.13
N LEU A 202 -15.56 5.84 -31.67
CA LEU A 202 -15.26 4.65 -32.47
C LEU A 202 -16.54 3.89 -32.87
N GLY A 203 -17.50 3.77 -31.94
CA GLY A 203 -18.79 3.13 -32.20
C GLY A 203 -19.65 3.89 -33.23
N GLU A 204 -19.63 5.22 -33.20
CA GLU A 204 -20.33 6.08 -34.18
C GLU A 204 -19.81 5.88 -35.62
N LEU A 205 -18.51 5.63 -35.79
CA LEU A 205 -17.88 5.45 -37.11
C LEU A 205 -18.12 4.04 -37.68
N ASP A 206 -18.20 3.02 -36.84
CA ASP A 206 -18.54 1.67 -37.29
C ASP A 206 -20.00 1.61 -37.80
N GLU A 207 -20.91 2.40 -37.24
CA GLU A 207 -22.29 2.54 -37.74
C GLU A 207 -22.36 3.28 -39.08
N GLU A 208 -21.52 4.30 -39.31
CA GLU A 208 -21.45 5.02 -40.59
C GLU A 208 -20.81 4.20 -41.73
N ILE A 209 -19.89 3.28 -41.43
CA ILE A 209 -19.26 2.39 -42.42
C ILE A 209 -20.21 1.26 -42.87
N HIS A 210 -21.21 0.94 -42.06
CA HIS A 210 -22.19 -0.13 -42.31
C HIS A 210 -23.57 0.36 -42.76
N ALA A 211 -23.74 1.67 -43.01
CA ALA A 211 -24.92 2.30 -43.61
C ALA A 211 -24.74 2.54 -45.12
#